data_AF-A0A419X9L7-F1
#
_entry.id   AF-A0A419X9L7-F1
#
_cell.length_a   1.000
_cell.length_b   1.000
_cell.length_c   1.000
_cell.angle_alpha   90.00
_cell.angle_beta   90.00
_cell.angle_gamma   90.00
#
_symmetry.space_group_name_H-M   'P 1'
#
loop_
_entity.id
_entity.type
_entity.pdbx_description
1 polymer ?
#
loop_
_entity_poly.entity_id
_entity_poly.type
_entity_poly.pdbx_seq_one_letter_code
_entity_poly.pdbx_strand_id
1 'polypeptide(L)' 'MKTTKTGGRQKGTPNRITKELRIVLKNILHSELENIAVYLEKLEPKERLEILVKLMPYALPKIEMVHYKENEPSNYWDD' A
#
# COMPACT_ATOMS: atom_id res chain seq x y z
N MET A 1 -10.68 36.08 -31.21
CA MET A 1 -10.23 36.36 -29.83
C MET A 1 -10.55 35.17 -28.95
N LYS A 2 -9.56 34.62 -28.24
CA LYS A 2 -9.72 33.44 -27.36
C LYS A 2 -10.05 33.97 -25.95
N THR A 3 -11.21 33.64 -25.39
CA THR A 3 -11.58 34.07 -24.03
C THR A 3 -10.77 33.29 -23.01
N THR A 4 -10.13 33.98 -22.07
CA THR A 4 -9.49 33.36 -20.90
C THR A 4 -10.59 32.91 -19.94
N LYS A 5 -10.67 31.61 -19.64
CA LYS A 5 -11.64 31.09 -18.66
C LYS A 5 -11.36 31.69 -17.28
N THR A 6 -12.28 32.49 -16.77
CA THR A 6 -12.20 33.18 -15.46
C THR A 6 -13.09 32.53 -14.40
N GLY A 7 -13.18 31.19 -14.38
CA GLY A 7 -13.96 30.49 -13.36
C GLY A 7 -14.03 28.97 -13.57
N GLY A 8 -14.08 28.23 -12.46
CA GLY A 8 -14.18 26.76 -12.42
C GLY A 8 -13.61 26.16 -11.14
N ARG A 9 -13.82 24.85 -10.91
CA ARG A 9 -13.13 24.13 -9.83
C ARG A 9 -11.62 24.20 -10.06
N GLN A 10 -10.87 24.59 -9.03
CA GLN A 10 -9.41 24.63 -9.08
C GLN A 10 -8.86 23.20 -9.17
N LYS A 11 -7.78 23.03 -9.94
CA LYS A 11 -7.07 21.75 -10.05
C LYS A 11 -6.54 21.38 -8.65
N GLY A 12 -6.90 20.20 -8.16
CA GLY A 12 -6.54 19.75 -6.81
C GLY A 12 -7.66 19.89 -5.78
N THR A 13 -8.79 20.56 -6.09
CA THR A 13 -9.93 20.59 -5.16
C THR A 13 -10.52 19.17 -5.01
N PRO A 14 -10.38 18.53 -3.84
CA PRO A 14 -10.84 17.15 -3.64
C PRO A 14 -12.35 17.06 -3.79
N ASN A 15 -12.85 15.94 -4.30
CA ASN A 15 -14.29 15.75 -4.44
C ASN A 15 -14.88 15.39 -3.07
N ARG A 16 -15.83 16.19 -2.56
CA ARG A 16 -16.36 16.02 -1.20
C ARG A 16 -16.93 14.62 -0.95
N ILE A 17 -17.70 14.12 -1.92
CA ILE A 17 -18.30 12.78 -1.90
C ILE A 17 -17.22 11.69 -1.83
N THR A 18 -16.12 11.82 -2.60
CA THR A 18 -15.06 10.81 -2.57
C THR A 18 -14.24 10.86 -1.28
N LYS A 19 -14.14 12.04 -0.64
CA LYS A 19 -13.53 12.18 0.69
C LYS A 19 -14.35 11.47 1.76
N GLU A 20 -15.67 11.69 1.77
CA GLU A 20 -16.59 11.05 2.73
C GLU A 20 -16.57 9.51 2.57
N LEU A 21 -16.67 9.01 1.34
CA LEU A 21 -16.58 7.57 1.07
C LEU A 21 -15.23 6.98 1.50
N ARG A 22 -14.12 7.69 1.27
CA ARG A 22 -12.79 7.25 1.71
C ARG A 22 -12.68 7.17 3.22
N ILE A 23 -13.34 8.08 3.96
CA ILE A 23 -13.37 8.05 5.42
C ILE A 23 -14.15 6.84 5.92
N VAL A 24 -15.33 6.58 5.36
CA VAL A 24 -16.14 5.41 5.73
C VAL A 24 -15.36 4.11 5.47
N LEU A 25 -14.75 3.97 4.29
CA LEU A 25 -13.93 2.80 3.96
C LEU A 25 -12.73 2.65 4.91
N LYS A 26 -12.06 3.75 5.25
CA LYS A 26 -10.95 3.73 6.21
C LYS A 26 -11.41 3.23 7.58
N ASN A 27 -12.56 3.68 8.05
CA ASN A 27 -13.09 3.28 9.35
C ASN A 27 -13.45 1.78 9.36
N ILE A 28 -14.08 1.28 8.29
CA ILE A 28 -14.39 -0.16 8.15
C ILE A 28 -13.09 -0.98 8.16
N LEU A 29 -12.10 -0.59 7.36
CA LEU A 29 -10.81 -1.28 7.35
C LEU A 29 -10.13 -1.28 8.73
N HIS A 30 -10.23 -0.17 9.47
CA HIS A 30 -9.66 -0.09 10.81
C HIS A 30 -10.36 -1.05 11.77
N SER A 31 -11.70 -1.09 11.78
CA SER A 31 -12.44 -2.04 12.62
C SER A 31 -12.18 -3.49 12.23
N GLU A 32 -12.03 -3.80 10.95
CA GLU A 32 -11.69 -5.16 10.50
C GLU A 32 -10.29 -5.58 10.98
N LEU A 33 -9.32 -4.66 10.98
CA LEU A 33 -7.97 -4.92 11.48
C LEU A 33 -7.94 -5.16 13.00
N GLU A 34 -8.77 -4.46 13.78
CA GLU A 34 -8.89 -4.72 15.22
C GLU A 34 -9.45 -6.12 15.52
N ASN A 35 -10.38 -6.59 14.68
CA ASN A 35 -11.04 -7.89 14.84
C ASN A 35 -10.31 -9.04 14.12
N ILE A 36 -9.23 -8.78 13.39
CA ILE A 36 -8.58 -9.77 12.52
C ILE A 36 -8.11 -11.00 13.30
N ALA A 37 -7.64 -10.83 14.54
CA ALA A 37 -7.22 -11.95 15.38
C ALA A 37 -8.38 -12.92 15.66
N VAL A 38 -9.55 -12.38 15.99
CA VAL A 38 -10.77 -13.17 16.26
C VAL A 38 -11.25 -13.89 14.99
N TYR A 39 -11.13 -13.26 13.82
CA TYR A 39 -11.48 -13.89 12.55
C TYR A 39 -10.50 -15.00 12.18
N LEU A 40 -9.20 -14.79 12.41
CA LEU A 40 -8.17 -15.80 12.19
C LEU A 40 -8.41 -17.05 13.05
N GLU A 41 -8.83 -16.88 14.30
CA GLU A 41 -9.16 -17.98 15.20
C GLU A 41 -10.33 -18.86 14.71
N LYS A 42 -11.26 -18.28 13.95
CA LYS A 42 -12.44 -18.99 13.41
C LYS A 42 -12.18 -19.70 12.08
N LEU A 43 -11.06 -19.40 11.42
CA LEU A 43 -10.70 -20.02 10.14
C LEU A 43 -10.06 -21.39 10.33
N GLU A 44 -10.20 -22.22 9.30
CA GLU A 44 -9.50 -23.49 9.20
C GLU A 44 -7.97 -23.28 9.26
N PRO A 45 -7.21 -24.21 9.87
CA PRO A 45 -5.76 -24.03 10.07
C PRO A 45 -4.99 -23.70 8.79
N LYS A 46 -5.41 -24.28 7.65
CA LYS A 46 -4.80 -24.05 6.34
C LYS A 46 -5.01 -22.61 5.84
N GLU A 47 -6.23 -22.10 5.94
CA GLU A 47 -6.58 -20.74 5.51
C GLU A 47 -5.90 -19.69 6.39
N ARG A 48 -5.85 -19.95 7.70
CA ARG A 48 -5.11 -19.11 8.65
C ARG A 48 -3.64 -18.98 8.25
N LEU A 49 -2.99 -20.09 7.90
CA LEU A 49 -1.59 -20.10 7.49
C LEU A 49 -1.38 -19.33 6.19
N GLU A 50 -2.30 -19.47 5.22
CA GLU A 50 -2.24 -18.74 3.95
C GLU A 50 -2.33 -17.22 4.16
N ILE A 51 -3.22 -16.75 5.03
CA ILE A 51 -3.34 -15.32 5.35
C ILE A 51 -2.06 -14.83 6.04
N LEU A 52 -1.50 -15.59 6.98
CA LEU A 52 -0.24 -15.23 7.64
C LEU A 52 0.91 -15.08 6.64
N VAL A 53 1.02 -16.00 5.68
CA VAL A 53 2.03 -15.92 4.62
C VAL A 53 1.82 -14.67 3.75
N LYS A 54 0.58 -14.29 3.45
CA LYS A 54 0.27 -13.06 2.69
C LYS A 54 0.54 -11.79 3.50
N LEU A 55 0.45 -11.83 4.82
CA LEU A 55 0.75 -10.68 5.71
C LEU A 55 2.25 -10.52 6.00
N MET A 56 3.03 -11.61 5.92
CA MET A 56 4.46 -11.63 6.19
C MET A 56 5.29 -10.54 5.46
N PRO A 57 5.07 -10.24 4.16
CA PRO A 57 5.83 -9.22 3.44
C PRO A 57 5.58 -7.78 3.90
N TYR A 58 4.51 -7.55 4.67
CA TYR A 58 4.18 -6.24 5.21
C TYR A 58 4.74 -6.04 6.62
N ALA A 59 5.06 -7.13 7.33
CA ALA A 59 5.66 -7.10 8.67
C ALA A 59 7.19 -7.22 8.62
N LEU A 60 7.71 -7.94 7.63
CA LEU A 60 9.14 -8.19 7.46
C LEU A 60 9.67 -7.42 6.24
N PRO A 61 10.91 -6.90 6.30
CA PRO A 61 11.55 -6.34 5.12
C PRO A 61 11.65 -7.42 4.05
N LYS A 62 11.17 -7.13 2.85
CA LYS A 62 11.37 -8.02 1.70
C LYS A 62 12.86 -8.07 1.41
N ILE A 63 13.44 -9.26 1.41
CA ILE A 63 14.83 -9.45 1.01
C ILE A 63 14.91 -9.08 -0.48
N GLU A 64 15.63 -8.00 -0.78
CA GLU A 64 15.93 -7.62 -2.16
C GLU A 64 16.95 -8.63 -2.71
N MET A 65 16.70 -9.09 -3.94
CA MET A 65 17.68 -9.89 -4.66
C MET A 65 18.81 -8.96 -5.08
N VAL A 66 19.87 -8.93 -4.28
CA VAL A 66 21.09 -8.20 -4.58
C VAL A 66 21.78 -8.83 -5.79
N HIS A 67 22.19 -8.00 -6.74
CA HIS A 67 23.02 -8.45 -7.86
C HIS A 67 24.42 -8.80 -7.33
N TYR A 68 25.10 -9.79 -7.92
CA TYR A 68 26.42 -10.22 -7.42
C TYR A 68 27.48 -9.11 -7.37
N LYS A 69 27.26 -8.01 -8.13
CA LYS A 69 28.14 -6.83 -8.20
C LYS A 69 27.85 -5.74 -7.15
N GLU A 70 26.79 -5.87 -6.35
CA GLU A 70 26.30 -4.76 -5.51
C GLU A 70 27.28 -4.36 -4.38
N ASN A 71 28.16 -5.28 -3.98
CA ASN A 71 29.20 -5.07 -2.97
C ASN A 71 30.63 -5.19 -3.54
N GLU A 72 30.79 -5.22 -4.86
CA GLU A 72 32.13 -5.22 -5.46
C GLU A 72 32.65 -3.78 -5.50
N PRO A 73 33.91 -3.53 -5.09
CA PRO A 73 34.51 -2.21 -5.30
C PRO A 73 34.46 -1.90 -6.79
N SER A 74 33.92 -0.73 -7.15
CA SER A 74 33.95 -0.25 -8.53
C SER A 74 35.41 -0.10 -8.95
N ASN A 75 35.91 -1.09 -9.68
CA ASN A 75 37.20 -0.99 -10.33
C ASN A 75 37.02 0.03 -11.46
N TYR A 76 37.55 1.23 -11.24
CA TYR A 76 37.61 2.32 -12.23
C TYR A 76 38.39 1.96 -13.53
N TRP A 77 38.83 0.71 -13.65
CA TRP A 77 39.69 0.18 -14.70
C TRP A 77 38.98 -0.84 -15.62
N ASP A 78 37.70 -1.16 -15.35
CA ASP A 78 36.91 -2.15 -16.11
C ASP A 78 35.94 -1.49 -17.14
N ASP A 79 36.25 -0.29 -17.64
CA ASP A 79 35.60 0.39 -18.79
C ASP A 79 36.56 0.54 -19.99
#